data_AF-A0A8T3NFF4-F1
#
_entry.id   AF-A0A8T3NFF4-F1
#
_cell.length_a   1.000
_cell.length_b   1.000
_cell.length_c   1.000
_cell.angle_alpha   90.00
_cell.angle_beta   90.00
_cell.angle_gamma   90.00
#
_symmetry.space_group_name_H-M   'P 1'
#
loop_
_entity.id
_entity.type
_entity.pdbx_description
1 polymer ?
#
loop_
_entity_poly.entity_id
_entity_poly.type
_entity_poly.pdbx_seq_one_letter_code
_entity_poly.pdbx_strand_id
1 'polypeptide(L)'
;MATTTEQQQRAVRALGSVGAALRDLPRVAAEWETLDDGEQMSWAIQWSNEMAKLERLSRSAAEGSLVADQDERYRQLVESANSLAPVIRRLKLYRPRLPASV
;
A
#
# COMPACT_ATOMS: atom_id res chain seq x y z
N MET A 1 -11.85 14.48 -17.96
CA MET A 1 -12.53 13.82 -16.82
C MET A 1 -12.44 12.32 -17.06
N ALA A 2 -11.93 11.52 -16.11
CA ALA A 2 -11.93 10.07 -16.26
C ALA A 2 -13.36 9.55 -16.16
N THR A 3 -13.73 8.57 -16.97
CA THR A 3 -15.03 7.91 -16.84
C THR A 3 -15.07 7.06 -15.56
N THR A 4 -16.25 6.83 -14.99
CA THR A 4 -16.43 5.99 -13.79
C THR A 4 -15.72 4.64 -13.92
N THR A 5 -15.73 4.05 -15.12
CA THR A 5 -15.04 2.80 -15.45
C THR A 5 -13.51 2.92 -15.34
N GLU A 6 -12.91 4.00 -15.83
CA GLU A 6 -11.46 4.22 -15.71
C GLU A 6 -11.03 4.41 -14.26
N GLN A 7 -11.81 5.14 -13.46
CA GLN A 7 -11.53 5.34 -12.05
C GLN A 7 -11.59 4.02 -11.28
N GLN A 8 -12.60 3.19 -11.54
CA GLN A 8 -12.72 1.85 -10.96
C GLN A 8 -11.56 0.94 -11.37
N GLN A 9 -11.16 0.93 -12.64
CA GLN A 9 -10.01 0.13 -13.09
C GLN A 9 -8.70 0.58 -12.44
N ARG A 10 -8.51 1.89 -12.25
CA ARG A 10 -7.34 2.42 -11.52
C ARG A 10 -7.34 1.96 -10.07
N ALA A 11 -8.50 1.98 -9.39
CA ALA A 11 -8.63 1.48 -8.03
C ALA A 11 -8.28 -0.01 -7.93
N VAL A 12 -8.80 -0.85 -8.84
CA VAL A 12 -8.48 -2.29 -8.88
C VAL A 12 -6.98 -2.53 -9.03
N ARG A 13 -6.32 -1.83 -9.95
CA ARG A 13 -4.87 -1.97 -10.16
C ARG A 13 -4.08 -1.53 -8.94
N ALA A 14 -4.46 -0.41 -8.31
CA ALA A 14 -3.81 0.09 -7.10
C ALA A 14 -3.99 -0.88 -5.93
N LEU A 15 -5.20 -1.41 -5.70
CA LEU A 15 -5.46 -2.43 -4.68
C LEU A 15 -4.59 -3.67 -4.90
N GLY A 16 -4.47 -4.13 -6.15
CA GLY A 16 -3.64 -5.27 -6.52
C GLY A 16 -2.14 -5.05 -6.25
N SER A 17 -1.60 -3.91 -6.69
CA SER A 17 -0.16 -3.62 -6.55
C SER A 17 0.23 -3.37 -5.09
N VAL A 18 -0.58 -2.63 -4.33
CA VAL A 18 -0.36 -2.41 -2.90
C VAL A 18 -0.45 -3.72 -2.14
N GLY A 19 -1.45 -4.56 -2.44
CA GLY A 19 -1.58 -5.88 -1.80
C GLY A 19 -0.38 -6.78 -2.05
N ALA A 20 0.22 -6.75 -3.24
CA ALA A 20 1.45 -7.47 -3.52
C ALA A 20 2.62 -6.95 -2.67
N ALA A 21 2.84 -5.63 -2.63
CA ALA A 21 3.92 -5.05 -1.84
C ALA A 21 3.81 -5.32 -0.33
N LEU A 22 2.59 -5.26 0.23
CA LEU A 22 2.36 -5.60 1.64
C LEU A 22 2.65 -7.08 1.93
N ARG A 23 2.30 -8.00 1.01
CA ARG A 23 2.60 -9.43 1.16
C ARG A 23 4.09 -9.75 1.01
N ASP A 24 4.80 -8.99 0.18
CA ASP A 24 6.23 -9.21 -0.06
C ASP A 24 7.11 -8.65 1.05
N LEU A 25 6.63 -7.63 1.79
CA LEU A 25 7.41 -6.95 2.83
C LEU A 25 8.02 -7.91 3.87
N PRO A 26 7.31 -8.90 4.47
CA PRO A 26 7.91 -9.82 5.43
C PRO A 26 9.10 -10.60 4.88
N ARG A 27 9.01 -11.07 3.62
CA ARG A 27 10.10 -11.79 2.95
C ARG A 27 11.30 -10.89 2.76
N VAL A 28 11.06 -9.69 2.22
CA VAL A 28 12.11 -8.69 1.99
C VAL A 28 12.75 -8.26 3.31
N ALA A 29 11.98 -8.15 4.38
CA ALA A 29 12.48 -7.80 5.70
C ALA A 29 13.39 -8.88 6.32
N ALA A 30 13.23 -10.15 5.91
CA ALA A 30 14.11 -11.24 6.33
C ALA A 30 15.45 -11.20 5.58
N GLU A 31 15.43 -10.73 4.33
CA GLU A 31 16.60 -10.65 3.44
C GLU A 31 17.26 -9.26 3.47
N TRP A 32 16.69 -8.27 4.17
CA TRP A 32 17.05 -6.85 4.04
C TRP A 32 18.54 -6.56 4.20
N GLU A 33 19.18 -7.11 5.25
CA GLU A 33 20.60 -6.91 5.54
C GLU A 33 21.54 -7.61 4.54
N THR A 34 21.00 -8.48 3.69
CA THR A 34 21.75 -9.18 2.63
C THR A 34 21.67 -8.48 1.28
N LEU A 35 20.71 -7.57 1.12
CA LEU A 35 20.55 -6.74 -0.08
C LEU A 35 21.64 -5.66 -0.11
N ASP A 36 22.16 -5.37 -1.29
CA ASP A 36 23.05 -4.22 -1.45
C ASP A 36 22.30 -2.89 -1.32
N ASP A 37 23.04 -1.79 -1.14
CA ASP A 37 22.46 -0.45 -0.96
C ASP A 37 21.54 -0.05 -2.13
N GLY A 38 21.85 -0.49 -3.35
CA GLY A 38 21.08 -0.20 -4.56
C GLY A 38 19.74 -0.94 -4.56
N GLU A 39 19.75 -2.21 -4.17
CA GLU A 39 18.56 -3.04 -4.02
C GLU A 39 17.65 -2.53 -2.89
N GLN A 40 18.23 -2.19 -1.73
CA GLN A 40 17.49 -1.60 -0.61
C GLN A 40 16.83 -0.27 -1.03
N MET A 41 17.56 0.59 -1.75
CA MET A 41 17.04 1.86 -2.26
C MET A 41 15.92 1.64 -3.28
N SER A 42 16.12 0.74 -4.24
CA SER A 42 15.10 0.39 -5.24
C SER A 42 13.80 -0.07 -4.56
N TRP A 43 13.94 -0.92 -3.54
CA TRP A 43 12.81 -1.41 -2.76
C TRP A 43 12.12 -0.29 -1.98
N ALA A 44 12.88 0.60 -1.34
CA ALA A 44 12.34 1.75 -0.61
C ALA A 44 11.56 2.72 -1.52
N ILE A 45 12.03 2.94 -2.75
CA ILE A 45 11.33 3.75 -3.76
C ILE A 45 10.04 3.07 -4.20
N GLN A 46 10.10 1.78 -4.55
CA GLN A 46 8.90 1.01 -4.92
C GLN A 46 7.87 1.05 -3.78
N TRP A 47 8.30 0.77 -2.56
CA TRP A 47 7.46 0.81 -1.38
C TRP A 47 6.77 2.17 -1.19
N SER A 48 7.53 3.26 -1.30
CA SER A 48 6.99 4.62 -1.18
C SER A 48 5.92 4.91 -2.24
N ASN A 49 6.11 4.44 -3.47
CA ASN A 49 5.12 4.57 -4.54
C ASN A 49 3.84 3.78 -4.23
N GLU A 50 3.96 2.57 -3.70
CA GLU A 50 2.78 1.76 -3.32
C GLU A 50 2.03 2.39 -2.14
N MET A 51 2.73 2.85 -1.11
CA MET A 51 2.09 3.51 0.03
C MET A 51 1.40 4.82 -0.36
N ALA A 52 1.95 5.57 -1.31
CA ALA A 52 1.27 6.75 -1.88
C ALA A 52 -0.02 6.37 -2.64
N LYS A 53 -0.08 5.20 -3.30
CA LYS A 53 -1.33 4.70 -3.89
C LYS A 53 -2.34 4.34 -2.81
N LEU A 54 -1.91 3.75 -1.70
CA LEU A 54 -2.79 3.42 -0.58
C LEU A 54 -3.41 4.67 0.06
N GLU A 55 -2.65 5.76 0.19
CA GLU A 55 -3.19 7.05 0.66
C GLU A 55 -4.21 7.65 -0.32
N ARG A 56 -3.98 7.51 -1.63
CA ARG A 56 -4.98 7.95 -2.64
C ARG A 56 -6.26 7.13 -2.54
N LEU A 57 -6.14 5.82 -2.34
CA LEU A 57 -7.29 4.94 -2.10
C LEU A 57 -8.06 5.34 -0.83
N SER A 58 -7.35 5.79 0.22
CA SER A 58 -7.99 6.32 1.43
C SER A 58 -8.89 7.51 1.15
N ARG A 59 -8.42 8.45 0.31
CA ARG A 59 -9.26 9.58 -0.14
C ARG A 59 -10.46 9.10 -0.94
N SER A 60 -10.26 8.18 -1.87
CA SER A 60 -11.34 7.59 -2.68
C SER A 60 -12.39 6.86 -1.84
N ALA A 61 -11.97 6.20 -0.75
CA ALA A 61 -12.87 5.56 0.21
C ALA A 61 -13.68 6.60 1.01
N ALA A 62 -13.00 7.64 1.53
CA ALA A 62 -13.65 8.73 2.26
C ALA A 62 -14.67 9.52 1.40
N GLU A 63 -14.41 9.64 0.09
CA GLU A 63 -15.31 10.27 -0.88
C GLU A 63 -16.44 9.31 -1.36
N GLY A 64 -16.46 8.06 -0.92
CA GLY A 64 -17.47 7.07 -1.33
C GLY A 64 -17.38 6.64 -2.80
N SER A 65 -16.22 6.86 -3.44
CA SER A 65 -15.99 6.55 -4.86
C SER A 65 -15.57 5.09 -5.13
N LEU A 66 -15.21 4.36 -4.07
CA LEU A 66 -14.94 2.92 -4.15
C LEU A 66 -16.27 2.15 -4.12
N VAL A 67 -16.40 1.15 -4.98
CA VAL A 67 -17.50 0.18 -4.87
C VAL A 67 -17.26 -0.75 -3.70
N ALA A 68 -18.31 -1.41 -3.19
CA ALA A 68 -18.26 -2.23 -1.98
C ALA A 68 -17.06 -3.20 -1.92
N ASP A 69 -16.83 -3.98 -2.98
CA ASP A 69 -15.70 -4.93 -3.03
C ASP A 69 -14.32 -4.25 -2.99
N GLN A 70 -14.21 -3.03 -3.53
CA GLN A 70 -12.97 -2.26 -3.52
C GLN A 70 -12.73 -1.62 -2.15
N ASP A 71 -13.79 -1.13 -1.51
CA ASP A 71 -13.74 -0.56 -0.17
C ASP A 71 -13.36 -1.62 0.88
N GLU A 72 -13.95 -2.82 0.77
CA GLU A 72 -13.60 -3.95 1.64
C GLU A 72 -12.13 -4.36 1.48
N ARG A 73 -11.66 -4.51 0.24
CA ARG A 73 -10.24 -4.78 -0.03
C ARG A 73 -9.34 -3.67 0.49
N TYR A 74 -9.74 -2.41 0.34
CA TYR A 74 -8.99 -1.28 0.88
C TYR A 74 -8.83 -1.38 2.40
N ARG A 75 -9.91 -1.68 3.14
CA ARG A 75 -9.86 -1.87 4.61
C ARG A 75 -8.91 -2.98 5.01
N GLN A 76 -8.95 -4.13 4.34
CA GLN A 76 -8.02 -5.24 4.57
C GLN A 76 -6.55 -4.84 4.35
N LEU A 77 -6.28 -4.01 3.34
CA LEU A 77 -4.93 -3.48 3.10
C LEU A 77 -4.50 -2.48 4.18
N VAL A 78 -5.41 -1.65 4.70
CA VAL A 78 -5.12 -0.74 5.82
C VAL A 78 -4.76 -1.53 7.08
N GLU A 79 -5.54 -2.56 7.42
CA GLU A 79 -5.25 -3.46 8.53
C GLU A 79 -3.90 -4.15 8.36
N SER A 80 -3.63 -4.67 7.17
CA SER A 80 -2.34 -5.30 6.83
C SER A 80 -1.18 -4.32 7.00
N ALA A 81 -1.29 -3.10 6.46
CA ALA A 81 -0.27 -2.06 6.60
C ALA A 81 -0.04 -1.67 8.08
N ASN A 82 -1.10 -1.61 8.88
CA ASN A 82 -0.99 -1.35 10.31
C ASN A 82 -0.34 -2.50 11.08
N SER A 83 -0.66 -3.76 10.74
CA SER A 83 -0.01 -4.94 11.34
C SER A 83 1.49 -5.01 11.04
N LEU A 84 1.90 -4.51 9.87
CA LEU A 84 3.29 -4.47 9.42
C LEU A 84 4.06 -3.22 9.91
N ALA A 85 3.43 -2.32 10.67
CA ALA A 85 4.06 -1.10 11.16
C ALA A 85 5.41 -1.33 11.90
N PRO A 86 5.61 -2.39 12.71
CA PRO A 86 6.91 -2.68 13.32
C PRO A 86 7.98 -2.98 12.28
N VAL A 87 7.65 -3.73 11.22
CA VAL A 87 8.57 -4.07 10.14
C VAL A 87 8.94 -2.83 9.34
N ILE A 88 7.95 -2.03 8.95
CA ILE A 88 8.14 -0.76 8.22
C ILE A 88 9.08 0.16 9.01
N ARG A 89 8.88 0.27 10.32
CA ARG A 89 9.73 1.09 11.21
C ARG A 89 11.15 0.54 11.30
N ARG A 90 11.33 -0.78 11.45
CA ARG A 90 12.64 -1.43 11.53
C ARG A 90 13.47 -1.13 10.27
N LEU A 91 12.84 -1.20 9.10
CA LEU A 91 13.48 -0.97 7.81
C LEU A 91 13.55 0.52 7.41
N LYS A 92 13.09 1.44 8.27
CA LYS A 92 13.04 2.90 8.01
C LYS A 92 12.31 3.29 6.72
N LEU A 93 11.30 2.50 6.35
CA LEU A 93 10.50 2.73 5.15
C LEU A 93 9.42 3.79 5.39
N TYR A 94 8.96 4.41 4.30
CA TYR A 94 7.83 5.35 4.35
C TYR A 94 6.58 4.68 4.92
N ARG A 95 5.91 5.32 5.89
CA ARG A 95 4.63 4.85 6.42
C ARG A 95 3.49 5.72 5.88
N PRO A 96 2.46 5.13 5.26
CA PRO A 96 1.33 5.90 4.77
C PRO A 96 0.52 6.52 5.92
N ARG A 97 -0.06 7.69 5.67
CA ARG A 97 -1.02 8.35 6.56
C ARG A 97 -2.41 7.79 6.30
N LEU A 98 -2.78 6.78 7.08
CA LEU A 98 -4.07 6.12 6.99
C LEU A 98 -4.98 6.57 8.14
N PRO A 99 -6.31 6.55 7.96
CA PRO A 99 -7.23 6.71 9.07
C PRO A 99 -6.94 5.64 10.13
N ALA A 100 -7.15 5.99 11.40
CA ALA A 100 -7.09 5.02 12.48
C ALA A 100 -8.09 3.89 12.16
N SER A 101 -7.64 2.64 12.27
CA SER A 101 -8.54 1.49 12.21
C SER A 101 -9.66 1.71 13.23
N VAL A 102 -10.90 1.73 12.75
CA VAL A 102 -12.11 1.85 13.58
C VAL A 102 -12.31 0.56 14.36
#